data_AF-A0A5Q4GXK4-F1
#
_entry.id   AF-A0A5Q4GXK4-F1
#
_cell.length_a   1.000
_cell.length_b   1.000
_cell.length_c   1.000
_cell.angle_alpha   90.00
_cell.angle_beta   90.00
_cell.angle_gamma   90.00
#
_symmetry.space_group_name_H-M   'P 1'
#
loop_
_entity.id
_entity.type
_entity.pdbx_description
1 polymer ?
#
loop_
_entity_poly.entity_id
_entity_poly.type
_entity_poly.pdbx_seq_one_letter_code
_entity_poly.pdbx_strand_id
1 'polypeptide(L)'
;MWQYSLGGWDVNVPILYLGDTDLRTAAAYLAGLIQAGRWAFDYVPSDRAANPAVFDVPRQLYILSDYPAKLLEPSLQRMMLNQVQQGAGLLMIGGWESYHGQGGDWDATPVSQALPVEISDRDDRVHFDQPALLRPCTDHPILENLPWQTRPPGIGGLNRFRPRTDATVLLQAQHFSVRDADGTFQFQPCGCDDVLVVGQYGRGRTAALATDVAPHWVGGLVDWGAERFTACAPGAEAIEVGSDYARFFQQLLAWTGRLEAL
;
A
#
# COMPACT_ATOMS: atom_id res chain seq x y z
N MET A 1 37.71 12.77 -29.21
CA MET A 1 36.57 13.51 -29.79
C MET A 1 35.32 12.81 -29.28
N TRP A 2 34.79 13.29 -28.15
CA TRP A 2 33.66 12.69 -27.46
C TRP A 2 32.37 13.10 -28.17
N GLN A 3 31.69 12.16 -28.81
CA GLN A 3 30.33 12.36 -29.29
C GLN A 3 29.37 12.13 -28.13
N TYR A 4 28.75 13.21 -27.69
CA TYR A 4 27.57 13.20 -26.84
C TYR A 4 26.45 12.44 -27.55
N SER A 5 26.02 11.31 -27.02
CA SER A 5 24.73 10.73 -27.37
C SER A 5 23.65 11.42 -26.54
N LEU A 6 22.89 12.29 -27.20
CA LEU A 6 21.58 12.75 -26.75
C LEU A 6 20.61 11.56 -26.86
N GLY A 7 20.00 11.17 -25.73
CA GLY A 7 18.95 10.15 -25.69
C GLY A 7 19.23 9.07 -24.65
N GLY A 8 18.57 9.14 -23.51
CA GLY A 8 18.71 8.15 -22.44
C GLY A 8 17.73 8.40 -21.31
N TRP A 9 16.43 8.48 -21.62
CA TRP A 9 15.43 8.18 -20.61
C TRP A 9 15.48 6.67 -20.39
N ASP A 10 15.72 6.23 -19.15
CA ASP A 10 15.71 4.82 -18.81
C ASP A 10 14.27 4.31 -19.00
N VAL A 11 14.01 3.61 -20.09
CA VAL A 11 12.66 3.24 -20.58
C VAL A 11 11.96 2.17 -19.73
N ASN A 12 12.46 1.90 -18.52
CA ASN A 12 12.04 0.75 -17.72
C ASN A 12 11.90 1.07 -16.22
N VAL A 13 11.24 2.19 -15.89
CA VAL A 13 10.84 2.51 -14.50
C VAL A 13 9.36 2.12 -14.29
N PRO A 14 9.05 0.87 -13.92
CA PRO A 14 7.69 0.33 -13.90
C PRO A 14 6.79 0.94 -12.82
N ILE A 15 7.36 1.49 -11.76
CA ILE A 15 6.60 1.94 -10.59
C ILE A 15 6.70 3.46 -10.43
N LEU A 16 5.58 4.12 -10.16
CA LEU A 16 5.54 5.47 -9.60
C LEU A 16 4.96 5.39 -8.19
N TYR A 17 5.77 5.77 -7.20
CA TYR A 17 5.42 5.73 -5.78
C TYR A 17 5.31 7.16 -5.22
N LEU A 18 4.15 7.51 -4.69
CA LEU A 18 3.88 8.82 -4.11
C LEU A 18 3.53 8.68 -2.62
N GLY A 19 4.23 9.45 -1.79
CA GLY A 19 3.89 9.72 -0.39
C GLY A 19 4.83 9.13 0.67
N ASP A 20 4.30 8.75 1.82
CA ASP A 20 5.00 8.28 3.03
C ASP A 20 6.14 9.20 3.52
N THR A 21 5.87 10.51 3.60
CA THR A 21 6.79 11.58 3.98
C THR A 21 8.00 11.73 3.06
N ASP A 22 9.11 11.02 3.31
CA ASP A 22 10.32 11.03 2.50
C ASP A 22 11.08 9.68 2.58
N LEU A 23 12.02 9.43 1.64
CA LEU A 23 12.81 8.19 1.59
C LEU A 23 13.70 7.95 2.83
N ARG A 24 13.92 8.96 3.68
CA ARG A 24 14.72 8.81 4.90
C ARG A 24 13.85 8.49 6.12
N THR A 25 12.54 8.35 5.92
CA THR A 25 11.55 8.15 6.98
C THR A 25 10.62 6.98 6.60
N ALA A 26 9.31 7.19 6.54
CA ALA A 26 8.34 6.12 6.31
C ALA A 26 8.45 5.51 4.91
N ALA A 27 8.79 6.30 3.89
CA ALA A 27 8.89 5.78 2.53
C ALA A 27 10.05 4.79 2.32
N ALA A 28 11.04 4.77 3.24
CA ALA A 28 12.14 3.82 3.21
C ALA A 28 11.67 2.36 3.22
N TYR A 29 10.56 2.08 3.93
CA TYR A 29 10.00 0.73 4.09
C TYR A 29 9.58 0.15 2.75
N LEU A 30 8.64 0.80 2.05
CA LEU A 30 8.17 0.30 0.77
C LEU A 30 9.25 0.42 -0.32
N ALA A 31 10.05 1.50 -0.31
CA ALA A 31 11.14 1.66 -1.26
C ALA A 31 12.17 0.52 -1.16
N GLY A 32 12.54 0.11 0.05
CA GLY A 32 13.44 -1.03 0.27
C GLY A 32 12.86 -2.33 -0.29
N LEU A 33 11.57 -2.57 -0.08
CA LEU A 33 10.87 -3.76 -0.61
C LEU A 33 10.77 -3.77 -2.14
N ILE A 34 10.51 -2.60 -2.75
CA ILE A 34 10.52 -2.42 -4.20
C ILE A 34 11.92 -2.74 -4.77
N GLN A 35 12.96 -2.16 -4.18
CA GLN A 35 14.35 -2.40 -4.57
C GLN A 35 14.74 -3.87 -4.45
N ALA A 36 14.31 -4.53 -3.37
CA ALA A 36 14.53 -5.96 -3.18
C ALA A 36 13.83 -6.84 -4.23
N GLY A 37 12.67 -6.40 -4.71
CA GLY A 37 11.97 -7.01 -5.85
C GLY A 37 12.65 -6.74 -7.20
N ARG A 38 13.77 -6.00 -7.21
CA ARG A 38 14.52 -5.59 -8.40
C ARG A 38 13.70 -4.74 -9.38
N TRP A 39 12.70 -4.02 -8.88
CA TRP A 39 11.91 -3.09 -9.68
C TRP A 39 12.44 -1.67 -9.53
N ALA A 40 12.64 -0.98 -10.65
CA ALA A 40 12.93 0.45 -10.62
C ALA A 40 11.66 1.26 -10.30
N PHE A 41 11.83 2.39 -9.62
CA PHE A 41 10.72 3.26 -9.27
C PHE A 41 11.13 4.74 -9.33
N ASP A 42 10.18 5.58 -9.71
CA ASP A 42 10.22 7.01 -9.44
C ASP A 42 9.47 7.31 -8.14
N TYR A 43 9.91 8.33 -7.41
CA TYR A 43 9.38 8.69 -6.11
C TYR A 43 8.98 10.16 -6.01
N VAL A 44 7.84 10.43 -5.37
CA VAL A 44 7.37 11.77 -5.02
C VAL A 44 7.07 11.84 -3.52
N PRO A 45 7.77 12.69 -2.74
CA PRO A 45 7.51 12.83 -1.31
C PRO A 45 6.19 13.55 -1.01
N SER A 46 5.68 13.37 0.21
CA SER A 46 4.33 13.83 0.61
C SER A 46 4.20 15.35 0.69
N ASP A 47 5.32 16.08 0.74
CA ASP A 47 5.33 17.55 0.81
C ASP A 47 5.46 18.21 -0.57
N ARG A 48 5.47 17.43 -1.66
CA ARG A 48 5.65 17.94 -3.03
C ARG A 48 4.51 17.54 -3.95
N ALA A 49 4.02 18.52 -4.70
CA ALA A 49 3.13 18.27 -5.82
C ALA A 49 3.83 17.43 -6.90
N ALA A 50 3.09 16.50 -7.51
CA ALA A 50 3.63 15.63 -8.54
C ALA A 50 3.97 16.42 -9.82
N ASN A 51 5.16 16.21 -10.37
CA ASN A 51 5.56 16.81 -11.63
C ASN A 51 4.82 16.12 -12.80
N PRO A 52 4.09 16.83 -13.67
CA PRO A 52 3.39 16.24 -14.81
C PRO A 52 4.25 15.29 -15.67
N ALA A 53 5.54 15.60 -15.83
CA ALA A 53 6.46 14.80 -16.65
C ALA A 53 6.61 13.34 -16.16
N VAL A 54 6.38 13.05 -14.88
CA VAL A 54 6.46 11.65 -14.39
C VAL A 54 5.29 10.78 -14.87
N PHE A 55 4.22 11.38 -15.39
CA PHE A 55 3.06 10.66 -15.96
C PHE A 55 3.13 10.48 -17.47
N ASP A 56 4.08 11.14 -18.16
CA ASP A 56 4.33 10.94 -19.59
C ASP A 56 5.02 9.60 -19.88
N VAL A 57 5.67 9.02 -18.86
CA VAL A 57 6.28 7.70 -18.91
C VAL A 57 5.24 6.64 -18.53
N PRO A 58 4.98 5.65 -19.39
CA PRO A 58 4.09 4.54 -19.06
C PRO A 58 4.53 3.78 -17.82
N ARG A 59 3.62 3.57 -16.87
CA ARG A 59 3.89 2.79 -15.65
C ARG A 59 3.18 1.45 -15.68
N GLN A 60 3.76 0.45 -15.03
CA GLN A 60 3.09 -0.80 -14.71
C GLN A 60 2.31 -0.71 -13.40
N LEU A 61 2.74 0.14 -12.45
CA LEU A 61 2.09 0.31 -11.14
C LEU A 61 2.19 1.75 -10.65
N TYR A 62 1.06 2.27 -10.17
CA TYR A 62 0.98 3.50 -9.38
C TYR A 62 0.67 3.14 -7.92
N ILE A 63 1.40 3.77 -7.00
CA ILE A 63 1.23 3.58 -5.56
C ILE A 63 0.95 4.94 -4.92
N LEU A 64 -0.15 5.03 -4.19
CA LEU A 64 -0.53 6.16 -3.36
C LEU A 64 -0.53 5.69 -1.90
N SER A 65 0.36 6.23 -1.07
CA SER A 65 0.46 5.88 0.36
C SER A 65 0.83 7.14 1.14
N ASP A 66 -0.05 7.62 2.01
CA ASP A 66 0.07 8.92 2.69
C ASP A 66 0.44 10.05 1.73
N TYR A 67 -0.26 10.12 0.59
CA TYR A 67 -0.13 11.21 -0.36
C TYR A 67 -1.44 11.99 -0.43
N PRO A 68 -1.49 13.25 0.06
CA PRO A 68 -2.69 14.08 0.00
C PRO A 68 -3.24 14.28 -1.41
N ALA A 69 -4.54 14.10 -1.63
CA ALA A 69 -5.18 14.29 -2.94
C ALA A 69 -4.91 15.68 -3.54
N LYS A 70 -4.83 16.72 -2.69
CA LYS A 70 -4.54 18.10 -3.10
C LYS A 70 -3.19 18.30 -3.80
N LEU A 71 -2.25 17.36 -3.65
CA LEU A 71 -0.93 17.40 -4.28
C LEU A 71 -0.89 16.66 -5.63
N LEU A 72 -1.97 15.94 -5.97
CA LEU A 72 -2.17 15.35 -7.29
C LEU A 72 -3.32 16.05 -8.02
N GLU A 73 -2.99 17.03 -8.86
CA GLU A 73 -3.99 17.77 -9.65
C GLU A 73 -4.95 16.84 -10.42
N PRO A 74 -6.25 17.17 -10.54
CA PRO A 74 -7.24 16.29 -11.18
C PRO A 74 -6.90 15.88 -12.62
N SER A 75 -6.15 16.70 -13.37
CA SER A 75 -5.66 16.34 -14.71
C SER A 75 -4.65 15.19 -14.66
N LEU A 76 -3.74 15.20 -13.70
CA LEU A 76 -2.74 14.14 -13.49
C LEU A 76 -3.39 12.86 -12.99
N GLN A 77 -4.37 12.98 -12.09
CA GLN A 77 -5.19 11.84 -11.68
C GLN A 77 -5.83 11.14 -12.88
N ARG A 78 -6.43 11.91 -13.80
CA ARG A 78 -7.03 11.35 -15.03
C ARG A 78 -5.98 10.73 -15.96
N MET A 79 -4.79 11.31 -16.09
CA MET A 79 -3.69 10.72 -16.87
C MET A 79 -3.28 9.36 -16.31
N MET A 80 -3.09 9.26 -14.99
CA MET A 80 -2.84 7.99 -14.30
C MET A 80 -3.96 6.98 -14.55
N LEU A 81 -5.22 7.39 -14.36
CA LEU A 81 -6.38 6.51 -14.55
C LEU A 81 -6.54 6.02 -15.99
N ASN A 82 -6.17 6.83 -16.99
CA ASN A 82 -6.14 6.40 -18.38
C ASN A 82 -5.15 5.24 -18.61
N GLN A 83 -4.01 5.25 -17.90
CA GLN A 83 -3.03 4.16 -17.97
C GLN A 83 -3.50 2.93 -17.19
N VAL A 84 -4.13 3.12 -16.01
CA VAL A 84 -4.76 2.04 -15.24
C VAL A 84 -5.82 1.34 -16.08
N GLN A 85 -6.71 2.12 -16.72
CA GLN A 85 -7.75 1.58 -17.62
C GLN A 85 -7.16 0.74 -18.77
N GLN A 86 -5.96 1.07 -19.24
CA GLN A 86 -5.26 0.35 -20.30
C GLN A 86 -4.48 -0.88 -19.83
N GLY A 87 -4.22 -1.01 -18.53
CA GLY A 87 -3.61 -2.21 -17.96
C GLY A 87 -2.63 -2.00 -16.81
N ALA A 88 -2.28 -0.75 -16.47
CA ALA A 88 -1.45 -0.46 -15.31
C ALA A 88 -2.19 -0.80 -14.00
N GLY A 89 -1.44 -1.09 -12.95
CA GLY A 89 -1.96 -1.31 -11.61
C GLY A 89 -2.15 0.00 -10.84
N LEU A 90 -3.11 0.01 -9.91
CA LEU A 90 -3.30 1.07 -8.92
C LEU A 90 -3.37 0.45 -7.52
N LEU A 91 -2.47 0.87 -6.64
CA LEU A 91 -2.46 0.50 -5.24
C LEU A 91 -2.64 1.76 -4.38
N MET A 92 -3.63 1.76 -3.49
CA MET A 92 -3.70 2.70 -2.38
C MET A 92 -3.41 1.96 -1.07
N ILE A 93 -2.49 2.49 -0.27
CA ILE A 93 -2.12 2.00 1.06
C ILE A 93 -2.64 3.00 2.09
N GLY A 94 -3.06 2.50 3.25
CA GLY A 94 -3.69 3.31 4.28
C GLY A 94 -2.69 4.12 5.08
N GLY A 95 -3.21 5.13 5.76
CA GLY A 95 -2.47 6.12 6.51
C GLY A 95 -3.34 7.36 6.75
N TRP A 96 -2.80 8.34 7.46
CA TRP A 96 -3.57 9.54 7.80
C TRP A 96 -3.88 10.41 6.59
N GLU A 97 -3.00 10.47 5.59
CA GLU A 97 -3.18 11.25 4.36
C GLU A 97 -3.63 10.38 3.18
N SER A 98 -4.21 9.22 3.48
CA SER A 98 -4.80 8.27 2.53
C SER A 98 -6.31 8.18 2.72
N TYR A 99 -7.02 7.66 1.71
CA TYR A 99 -8.49 7.60 1.71
C TYR A 99 -9.12 8.96 2.07
N HIS A 100 -10.06 9.03 3.02
CA HIS A 100 -10.47 10.33 3.56
C HIS A 100 -9.43 10.84 4.55
N GLY A 101 -9.15 10.01 5.57
CA GLY A 101 -8.13 10.27 6.58
C GLY A 101 -8.29 11.63 7.26
N GLN A 102 -7.14 12.23 7.58
CA GLN A 102 -6.98 13.62 7.97
C GLN A 102 -6.09 14.32 6.92
N GLY A 103 -6.72 14.84 5.86
CA GLY A 103 -6.03 15.52 4.76
C GLY A 103 -5.71 14.63 3.57
N GLY A 104 -6.21 13.39 3.55
CA GLY A 104 -6.19 12.53 2.36
C GLY A 104 -7.16 13.05 1.30
N ASP A 105 -8.42 13.28 1.68
CA ASP A 105 -9.48 13.90 0.85
C ASP A 105 -9.67 13.22 -0.53
N TRP A 106 -9.47 11.90 -0.61
CA TRP A 106 -9.59 11.14 -1.85
C TRP A 106 -11.03 10.81 -2.24
N ASP A 107 -12.00 10.93 -1.33
CA ASP A 107 -13.41 10.52 -1.52
C ASP A 107 -14.11 11.19 -2.70
N ALA A 108 -13.85 12.48 -2.94
CA ALA A 108 -14.46 13.25 -4.04
C ALA A 108 -13.60 13.30 -5.31
N THR A 109 -12.57 12.46 -5.41
CA THR A 109 -11.61 12.49 -6.53
C THR A 109 -11.94 11.49 -7.64
N PRO A 110 -11.48 11.71 -8.88
CA PRO A 110 -11.47 10.67 -9.92
C PRO A 110 -10.88 9.33 -9.46
N VAL A 111 -9.82 9.35 -8.63
CA VAL A 111 -9.14 8.12 -8.18
C VAL A 111 -10.06 7.22 -7.36
N SER A 112 -10.97 7.79 -6.56
CA SER A 112 -11.97 7.00 -5.78
C SER A 112 -12.83 6.07 -6.66
N GLN A 113 -13.07 6.45 -7.92
CA GLN A 113 -13.88 5.67 -8.85
C GLN A 113 -13.15 4.43 -9.37
N ALA A 114 -11.82 4.43 -9.35
CA ALA A 114 -11.01 3.30 -9.76
C ALA A 114 -10.65 2.36 -8.61
N LEU A 115 -10.75 2.81 -7.36
CA LEU A 115 -10.48 1.97 -6.21
C LEU A 115 -11.61 0.97 -5.98
N PRO A 116 -11.30 -0.25 -5.50
CA PRO A 116 -12.30 -1.30 -5.27
C PRO A 116 -13.13 -1.09 -3.99
N VAL A 117 -13.09 0.12 -3.43
CA VAL A 117 -13.74 0.50 -2.16
C VAL A 117 -14.46 1.84 -2.30
N GLU A 118 -15.46 2.05 -1.47
CA GLU A 118 -16.13 3.33 -1.25
C GLU A 118 -15.47 4.01 -0.05
N ILE A 119 -14.98 5.23 -0.27
CA ILE A 119 -14.32 6.05 0.74
C ILE A 119 -15.38 6.90 1.45
N SER A 120 -15.28 7.01 2.77
CA SER A 120 -16.14 7.86 3.60
C SER A 120 -15.96 9.35 3.27
N ASP A 121 -16.97 10.17 3.47
CA ASP A 121 -16.89 11.65 3.41
C ASP A 121 -16.52 12.28 4.78
N ARG A 122 -16.05 11.45 5.71
CA ARG A 122 -15.72 11.77 7.11
C ARG A 122 -14.49 10.99 7.54
N ASP A 123 -13.84 11.47 8.61
CA ASP A 123 -12.70 10.82 9.26
C ASP A 123 -12.93 9.31 9.37
N ASP A 124 -12.12 8.56 8.62
CA ASP A 124 -12.20 7.12 8.51
C ASP A 124 -11.10 6.43 9.33
N ARG A 125 -10.30 7.17 10.09
CA ARG A 125 -9.17 6.64 10.83
C ARG A 125 -9.64 5.85 12.04
N VAL A 126 -9.11 4.63 12.17
CA VAL A 126 -9.34 3.75 13.30
C VAL A 126 -7.99 3.40 13.91
N HIS A 127 -7.82 3.72 15.19
CA HIS A 127 -6.62 3.40 15.96
C HIS A 127 -6.88 2.21 16.86
N PHE A 128 -5.96 1.25 16.87
CA PHE A 128 -6.06 0.05 17.70
C PHE A 128 -5.10 0.16 18.89
N ASP A 129 -5.66 0.43 20.07
CA ASP A 129 -4.96 0.36 21.36
C ASP A 129 -4.93 -1.06 21.94
N GLN A 130 -5.84 -1.93 21.47
CA GLN A 130 -5.88 -3.37 21.75
C GLN A 130 -5.69 -4.18 20.46
N PRO A 131 -5.36 -5.48 20.55
CA PRO A 131 -4.98 -6.28 19.38
C PRO A 131 -6.04 -6.33 18.27
N ALA A 132 -5.59 -6.02 17.05
CA ALA A 132 -6.29 -6.27 15.80
C ALA A 132 -5.43 -7.20 14.94
N LEU A 133 -5.88 -8.44 14.72
CA LEU A 133 -5.13 -9.48 14.01
C LEU A 133 -5.68 -9.72 12.61
N LEU A 134 -4.79 -9.79 11.63
CA LEU A 134 -5.17 -10.04 10.23
C LEU A 134 -5.52 -11.51 10.02
N ARG A 135 -6.57 -11.74 9.24
CA ARG A 135 -6.98 -13.08 8.77
C ARG A 135 -7.40 -13.05 7.30
N PRO A 136 -7.09 -14.10 6.53
CA PRO A 136 -7.53 -14.25 5.14
C PRO A 136 -9.00 -14.63 5.06
N CYS A 137 -9.70 -14.07 4.06
CA CYS A 137 -11.10 -14.38 3.75
C CYS A 137 -11.24 -15.37 2.58
N THR A 138 -10.23 -15.47 1.73
CA THR A 138 -10.19 -16.33 0.54
C THR A 138 -8.75 -16.65 0.17
N ASP A 139 -8.56 -17.70 -0.62
CA ASP A 139 -7.28 -17.98 -1.28
C ASP A 139 -7.03 -16.94 -2.39
N HIS A 140 -5.81 -16.45 -2.49
CA HIS A 140 -5.40 -15.48 -3.50
C HIS A 140 -3.88 -15.46 -3.65
N PRO A 141 -3.31 -15.20 -4.86
CA PRO A 141 -1.85 -15.14 -5.05
C PRO A 141 -1.09 -14.17 -4.13
N ILE A 142 -1.75 -13.10 -3.69
CA ILE A 142 -1.17 -12.14 -2.72
C ILE A 142 -0.93 -12.77 -1.34
N LEU A 143 -1.68 -13.83 -1.02
CA LEU A 143 -1.71 -14.44 0.32
C LEU A 143 -1.01 -15.81 0.35
N GLU A 144 -0.49 -16.28 -0.79
CA GLU A 144 0.12 -17.60 -0.93
C GLU A 144 1.42 -17.74 -0.15
N ASN A 145 1.64 -18.92 0.45
CA ASN A 145 2.87 -19.27 1.15
C ASN A 145 3.24 -18.30 2.30
N LEU A 146 2.22 -17.84 3.02
CA LEU A 146 2.35 -16.99 4.21
C LEU A 146 1.63 -17.66 5.40
N PRO A 147 2.17 -17.55 6.64
CA PRO A 147 1.71 -18.33 7.79
C PRO A 147 0.47 -17.74 8.48
N TRP A 148 -0.59 -17.43 7.72
CA TRP A 148 -1.79 -16.76 8.24
C TRP A 148 -2.48 -17.49 9.40
N GLN A 149 -2.50 -18.83 9.38
CA GLN A 149 -3.16 -19.64 10.41
C GLN A 149 -2.28 -19.88 11.65
N THR A 150 -0.96 -20.00 11.46
CA THR A 150 -0.03 -20.36 12.55
C THR A 150 0.59 -19.12 13.19
N ARG A 151 0.62 -17.99 12.49
CA ARG A 151 1.22 -16.74 12.96
C ARG A 151 0.52 -15.52 12.34
N PRO A 152 -0.75 -15.25 12.65
CA PRO A 152 -1.44 -14.06 12.14
C PRO A 152 -0.76 -12.77 12.66
N PRO A 153 -0.40 -11.82 11.79
CA PRO A 153 0.20 -10.55 12.21
C PRO A 153 -0.85 -9.60 12.79
N GLY A 154 -0.41 -8.70 13.67
CA GLY A 154 -1.24 -7.62 14.20
C GLY A 154 -0.92 -6.27 13.57
N ILE A 155 -1.91 -5.39 13.46
CA ILE A 155 -1.77 -4.02 12.96
C ILE A 155 -2.15 -2.99 14.04
N GLY A 156 -1.68 -1.76 13.90
CA GLY A 156 -1.89 -0.66 14.86
C GLY A 156 -3.02 0.30 14.51
N GLY A 157 -3.53 0.25 13.28
CA GLY A 157 -4.66 1.06 12.83
C GLY A 157 -4.95 0.88 11.34
N LEU A 158 -6.01 1.52 10.86
CA LEU A 158 -6.43 1.49 9.46
C LEU A 158 -7.38 2.64 9.11
N ASN A 159 -7.61 2.84 7.82
CA ASN A 159 -8.75 3.59 7.31
C ASN A 159 -9.95 2.66 7.09
N ARG A 160 -11.10 2.96 7.68
CA ARG A 160 -12.35 2.21 7.45
C ARG A 160 -12.97 2.64 6.13
N PHE A 161 -13.08 1.69 5.20
CA PHE A 161 -13.83 1.85 3.96
C PHE A 161 -14.91 0.76 3.82
N ARG A 162 -15.69 0.83 2.75
CA ARG A 162 -16.62 -0.24 2.37
C ARG A 162 -16.21 -0.87 1.04
N PRO A 163 -16.08 -2.20 0.91
CA PRO A 163 -15.83 -2.83 -0.39
C PRO A 163 -16.97 -2.55 -1.39
N ARG A 164 -16.62 -2.34 -2.67
CA ARG A 164 -17.61 -2.31 -3.76
C ARG A 164 -18.19 -3.71 -3.99
N THR A 165 -19.37 -3.79 -4.60
CA THR A 165 -20.11 -5.05 -4.78
C THR A 165 -19.39 -6.07 -5.67
N ASP A 166 -18.57 -5.60 -6.61
CA ASP A 166 -17.78 -6.39 -7.55
C ASP A 166 -16.32 -6.59 -7.10
N ALA A 167 -15.97 -6.12 -5.91
CA ALA A 167 -14.64 -6.28 -5.34
C ALA A 167 -14.51 -7.59 -4.54
N THR A 168 -13.28 -8.07 -4.39
CA THR A 168 -12.95 -9.24 -3.58
C THR A 168 -12.22 -8.80 -2.32
N VAL A 169 -12.79 -9.09 -1.16
CA VAL A 169 -12.11 -8.91 0.14
C VAL A 169 -11.16 -10.08 0.37
N LEU A 170 -9.87 -9.76 0.57
CA LEU A 170 -8.80 -10.72 0.78
C LEU A 170 -8.44 -10.86 2.25
N LEU A 171 -8.33 -9.74 2.98
CA LEU A 171 -7.96 -9.70 4.39
C LEU A 171 -8.98 -8.90 5.20
N GLN A 172 -9.19 -9.35 6.44
CA GLN A 172 -9.91 -8.63 7.47
C GLN A 172 -9.05 -8.53 8.74
N ALA A 173 -9.25 -7.47 9.52
CA ALA A 173 -8.74 -7.36 10.89
C ALA A 173 -9.81 -7.84 11.86
N GLN A 174 -9.51 -8.85 12.67
CA GLN A 174 -10.34 -9.25 13.82
C GLN A 174 -9.85 -8.48 15.06
N HIS A 175 -10.73 -7.71 15.68
CA HIS A 175 -10.40 -6.92 16.87
C HIS A 175 -10.70 -7.74 18.13
N PHE A 176 -9.87 -7.56 19.15
CA PHE A 176 -10.04 -8.19 20.44
C PHE A 176 -10.05 -7.16 21.55
N SER A 177 -11.04 -7.25 22.44
CA SER A 177 -10.91 -6.68 23.77
C SER A 177 -10.06 -7.61 24.63
N VAL A 178 -9.02 -7.08 25.25
CA VAL A 178 -8.12 -7.85 26.11
C VAL A 178 -8.22 -7.35 27.53
N ARG A 179 -8.36 -8.30 28.47
CA ARG A 179 -8.37 -8.02 29.91
C ARG A 179 -7.41 -8.96 30.61
N ASP A 180 -6.73 -8.46 31.63
CA ASP A 180 -6.01 -9.29 32.58
C ASP A 180 -7.03 -9.82 33.60
N ALA A 181 -7.19 -11.13 33.65
CA ALA A 181 -7.97 -11.84 34.65
C ALA A 181 -7.02 -12.72 35.46
N ASP A 182 -6.55 -12.17 36.59
CA ASP A 182 -5.68 -12.85 37.55
C ASP A 182 -4.38 -13.40 36.94
N GLY A 183 -3.70 -12.60 36.13
CA GLY A 183 -2.44 -12.95 35.46
C GLY A 183 -2.63 -13.73 34.15
N THR A 184 -3.88 -13.92 33.72
CA THR A 184 -4.22 -14.56 32.44
C THR A 184 -4.90 -13.55 31.52
N PHE A 185 -4.30 -13.27 30.36
CA PHE A 185 -4.93 -12.43 29.35
C PHE A 185 -6.10 -13.16 28.69
N GLN A 186 -7.29 -12.58 28.80
CA GLN A 186 -8.50 -13.05 28.13
C GLN A 186 -8.79 -12.19 26.91
N PHE A 187 -9.00 -12.82 25.76
CA PHE A 187 -9.27 -12.16 24.48
C PHE A 187 -10.72 -12.38 24.08
N GLN A 188 -11.46 -11.31 23.85
CA GLN A 188 -12.84 -11.35 23.39
C GLN A 188 -12.99 -10.62 22.05
N PRO A 189 -13.43 -11.31 20.97
CA PRO A 189 -13.75 -10.66 19.70
C PRO A 189 -14.76 -9.51 19.89
N CYS A 190 -14.45 -8.31 19.39
CA CYS A 190 -15.28 -7.11 19.59
C CYS A 190 -15.61 -6.32 18.31
N GLY A 191 -14.97 -6.64 17.18
CA GLY A 191 -15.18 -5.95 15.92
C GLY A 191 -14.42 -6.61 14.77
N CYS A 192 -14.73 -6.21 13.54
CA CYS A 192 -14.03 -6.65 12.35
C CYS A 192 -14.11 -5.58 11.27
N ASP A 193 -12.99 -5.29 10.61
CA ASP A 193 -12.89 -4.34 9.51
C ASP A 193 -12.20 -5.00 8.30
N ASP A 194 -12.61 -4.61 7.09
CA ASP A 194 -11.98 -5.06 5.84
C ASP A 194 -10.63 -4.34 5.66
N VAL A 195 -9.59 -5.11 5.31
CA VAL A 195 -8.21 -4.61 5.29
C VAL A 195 -7.60 -4.61 3.91
N LEU A 196 -7.74 -5.70 3.14
CA LEU A 196 -7.20 -5.76 1.78
C LEU A 196 -8.33 -6.12 0.83
N VAL A 197 -8.61 -5.23 -0.10
CA VAL A 197 -9.67 -5.39 -1.10
C VAL A 197 -9.07 -5.21 -2.48
N VAL A 198 -9.40 -6.11 -3.40
CA VAL A 198 -8.93 -6.06 -4.78
C VAL A 198 -10.09 -5.98 -5.76
N GLY A 199 -9.84 -5.36 -6.92
CA GLY A 199 -10.80 -5.23 -8.00
C GLY A 199 -10.11 -4.89 -9.31
N GLN A 200 -10.85 -4.25 -10.20
CA GLN A 200 -10.37 -3.87 -11.53
C GLN A 200 -10.93 -2.52 -11.95
N TYR A 201 -10.14 -1.78 -12.73
CA TYR A 201 -10.59 -0.58 -13.44
C TYR A 201 -10.13 -0.67 -14.89
N GLY A 202 -11.08 -0.88 -15.81
CA GLY A 202 -10.77 -1.25 -17.19
C GLY A 202 -9.98 -2.57 -17.23
N ARG A 203 -8.76 -2.52 -17.78
CA ARG A 203 -7.84 -3.67 -17.86
C ARG A 203 -6.85 -3.73 -16.70
N GLY A 204 -6.81 -2.70 -15.85
CA GLY A 204 -5.90 -2.58 -14.71
C GLY A 204 -6.40 -3.34 -13.49
N ARG A 205 -5.46 -3.86 -12.70
CA ARG A 205 -5.75 -4.41 -11.36
C ARG A 205 -5.68 -3.28 -10.33
N THR A 206 -6.64 -3.24 -9.43
CA THR A 206 -6.67 -2.23 -8.37
C THR A 206 -6.69 -2.90 -7.00
N ALA A 207 -5.95 -2.36 -6.06
CA ALA A 207 -5.87 -2.85 -4.69
C ALA A 207 -5.98 -1.68 -3.70
N ALA A 208 -6.72 -1.91 -2.61
CA ALA A 208 -6.87 -1.01 -1.48
C ALA A 208 -6.44 -1.76 -0.22
N LEU A 209 -5.34 -1.34 0.39
CA LEU A 209 -4.88 -1.79 1.70
C LEU A 209 -5.25 -0.73 2.74
N ALA A 210 -6.02 -1.09 3.76
CA ALA A 210 -6.57 -0.17 4.76
C ALA A 210 -5.55 0.23 5.83
N THR A 211 -4.62 -0.69 6.16
CA THR A 211 -3.50 -0.42 7.07
C THR A 211 -2.33 0.18 6.31
N ASP A 212 -1.38 0.71 7.07
CA ASP A 212 -0.15 1.29 6.58
C ASP A 212 0.94 0.23 6.31
N VAL A 213 1.86 0.55 5.40
CA VAL A 213 3.10 -0.19 5.13
C VAL A 213 4.22 0.18 6.10
N ALA A 214 4.17 1.38 6.68
CA ALA A 214 5.17 1.96 7.56
C ALA A 214 4.58 2.33 8.94
N PRO A 215 5.42 2.73 9.91
CA PRO A 215 4.95 3.18 11.21
C PRO A 215 4.03 4.41 11.12
N HIS A 216 3.01 4.52 11.97
CA HIS A 216 2.78 3.69 13.16
C HIS A 216 1.73 2.58 12.97
N TRP A 217 0.89 2.65 11.93
CA TRP A 217 -0.25 1.75 11.77
C TRP A 217 0.12 0.35 11.28
N VAL A 218 1.27 0.17 10.63
CA VAL A 218 1.78 -1.17 10.29
C VAL A 218 1.86 -2.08 11.53
N GLY A 219 2.06 -1.51 12.73
CA GLY A 219 2.05 -2.27 13.98
C GLY A 219 3.03 -3.44 13.97
N GLY A 220 2.59 -4.61 14.43
CA GLY A 220 3.41 -5.83 14.45
C GLY A 220 3.59 -6.48 13.07
N LEU A 221 2.85 -6.06 12.04
CA LEU A 221 2.98 -6.59 10.68
C LEU A 221 4.39 -6.35 10.14
N VAL A 222 5.05 -5.23 10.49
CA VAL A 222 6.40 -4.89 10.01
C VAL A 222 7.46 -5.91 10.44
N ASP A 223 7.25 -6.58 11.57
CA ASP A 223 8.13 -7.59 12.12
C ASP A 223 7.64 -9.01 11.87
N TRP A 224 6.66 -9.18 10.97
CA TRP A 224 6.08 -10.47 10.68
C TRP A 224 7.08 -11.39 9.94
N GLY A 225 7.44 -12.49 10.59
CA GLY A 225 8.38 -13.49 10.09
C GLY A 225 9.34 -13.98 11.16
N ALA A 226 9.89 -15.18 10.99
CA ALA A 226 10.90 -15.70 11.91
C ALA A 226 12.29 -15.15 11.62
N GLU A 227 12.52 -14.74 10.37
CA GLU A 227 13.78 -14.21 9.89
C GLU A 227 13.69 -12.70 9.69
N ARG A 228 14.84 -12.04 9.78
CA ARG A 228 14.98 -10.62 9.45
C ARG A 228 15.35 -10.47 7.98
N PHE A 229 14.75 -9.48 7.35
CA PHE A 229 14.94 -9.12 5.97
C PHE A 229 15.48 -7.69 5.90
N THR A 230 16.64 -7.51 5.27
CA THR A 230 17.25 -6.19 5.10
C THR A 230 17.18 -5.73 3.65
N ALA A 231 16.89 -4.45 3.46
CA ALA A 231 16.91 -3.81 2.16
C ALA A 231 17.25 -2.33 2.28
N CYS A 232 17.72 -1.73 1.20
CA CYS A 232 18.01 -0.31 1.14
C CYS A 232 17.85 0.15 -0.31
N ALA A 233 16.92 1.07 -0.55
CA ALA A 233 16.75 1.69 -1.84
C ALA A 233 17.73 2.87 -2.01
N PRO A 234 18.14 3.21 -3.25
CA PRO A 234 18.97 4.39 -3.48
C PRO A 234 18.34 5.66 -2.90
N GLY A 235 19.07 6.35 -2.02
CA GLY A 235 18.60 7.58 -1.36
C GLY A 235 17.63 7.36 -0.19
N ALA A 236 17.32 6.11 0.15
CA ALA A 236 16.54 5.76 1.32
C ALA A 236 17.41 5.35 2.51
N GLU A 237 16.84 5.42 3.71
CA GLU A 237 17.41 4.75 4.87
C GLU A 237 17.30 3.22 4.73
N ALA A 238 18.26 2.49 5.30
CA ALA A 238 18.21 1.04 5.32
C ALA A 238 17.10 0.55 6.26
N ILE A 239 16.40 -0.50 5.86
CA ILE A 239 15.37 -1.14 6.66
C ILE A 239 15.80 -2.54 7.09
N GLU A 240 15.34 -2.95 8.26
CA GLU A 240 15.36 -4.33 8.73
C GLU A 240 13.95 -4.68 9.21
N VAL A 241 13.28 -5.60 8.51
CA VAL A 241 11.86 -5.95 8.68
C VAL A 241 11.69 -7.47 8.76
N GLY A 242 10.48 -7.97 8.99
CA GLY A 242 10.19 -9.40 8.95
C GLY A 242 10.20 -9.97 7.52
N SER A 243 10.60 -11.24 7.38
CA SER A 243 10.63 -11.90 6.06
C SER A 243 9.25 -12.15 5.44
N ASP A 244 8.22 -12.42 6.26
CA ASP A 244 6.84 -12.62 5.78
C ASP A 244 6.17 -11.27 5.44
N TYR A 245 6.52 -10.19 6.16
CA TYR A 245 6.18 -8.82 5.78
C TYR A 245 6.71 -8.49 4.38
N ALA A 246 8.01 -8.73 4.14
CA ALA A 246 8.63 -8.44 2.86
C ALA A 246 7.96 -9.24 1.72
N ARG A 247 7.71 -10.53 1.94
CA ARG A 247 7.01 -11.39 0.98
C ARG A 247 5.60 -10.90 0.68
N PHE A 248 4.82 -10.58 1.70
CA PHE A 248 3.44 -10.11 1.55
C PHE A 248 3.36 -8.85 0.67
N PHE A 249 4.17 -7.83 0.98
CA PHE A 249 4.19 -6.61 0.18
C PHE A 249 4.74 -6.85 -1.23
N GLN A 250 5.78 -7.67 -1.41
CA GLN A 250 6.26 -8.02 -2.75
C GLN A 250 5.20 -8.74 -3.59
N GLN A 251 4.43 -9.66 -3.01
CA GLN A 251 3.32 -10.33 -3.68
C GLN A 251 2.18 -9.35 -4.02
N LEU A 252 1.86 -8.42 -3.13
CA LEU A 252 0.88 -7.35 -3.37
C LEU A 252 1.29 -6.46 -4.54
N LEU A 253 2.54 -6.00 -4.55
CA LEU A 253 3.08 -5.16 -5.62
C LEU A 253 3.12 -5.91 -6.96
N ALA A 254 3.66 -7.13 -6.97
CA ALA A 254 3.76 -7.94 -8.17
C ALA A 254 2.39 -8.27 -8.76
N TRP A 255 1.42 -8.65 -7.92
CA TRP A 255 0.07 -8.94 -8.39
C TRP A 255 -0.61 -7.69 -8.96
N THR A 256 -0.53 -6.55 -8.25
CA THR A 256 -1.22 -5.31 -8.65
C THR A 256 -0.63 -4.74 -9.92
N GLY A 257 0.71 -4.65 -10.00
CA GLY A 257 1.42 -4.10 -11.15
C GLY A 257 1.63 -5.08 -12.30
N ARG A 258 1.29 -6.38 -12.13
CA ARG A 258 1.73 -7.47 -13.03
C ARG A 258 3.25 -7.47 -13.24
N LEU A 259 3.99 -7.17 -12.18
CA LEU A 259 5.44 -7.09 -12.23
C LEU A 259 6.01 -8.50 -12.27
N GLU A 260 6.91 -8.75 -13.22
CA GLU A 260 7.68 -9.99 -13.24
C GLU A 260 8.76 -9.93 -12.15
N ALA A 261 8.93 -11.02 -11.41
CA ALA A 261 10.12 -11.19 -10.57
C ALA A 261 11.30 -11.49 -11.50
N LEU A 262 12.36 -10.68 -11.42
CA LEU A 262 13.63 -10.90 -12.14
C LEU A 262 14.51 -11.93 -11.41
#